data_AF-A0A935WSP1-F1
#
_entry.id   AF-A0A935WSP1-F1
#
_cell.length_a   1.000
_cell.length_b   1.000
_cell.length_c   1.000
_cell.angle_alpha   90.00
_cell.angle_beta   90.00
_cell.angle_gamma   90.00
#
_symmetry.space_group_name_H-M   'P 1'
#
loop_
_entity.id
_entity.type
_entity.pdbx_description
1 polymer ?
#
loop_
_entity_poly.entity_id
_entity_poly.type
_entity_poly.pdbx_seq_one_letter_code
_entity_poly.pdbx_strand_id
1 'polypeptide(L)'
;MQARRIISNSIATILILEIALALTAITMVTRATAPHESDHGEPKSETIALPTAKRAIAELTWTASTSAQRERILAALDQVGRASRKTPEEVSGRTSKRLGAWAAVIMGLIVIAITVVVWRRINLQLMQPLAMISDVIVAATHGDPHRRCTTGAAHTLAGLADRVNELLDRITPREPRRNLARLDRALLLNQLDQHPNPTLAVTVSGEVVVANQAGLRLLERDEGRAWMDKIRGYVAGGPNDLEGMSVVEVSKGELWLVEIGAN
;
A
#
# COMPACT_ATOMS: atom_id res chain seq x y z
N MET A 1 13.91 5.23 7.85
CA MET A 1 13.45 6.41 8.64
C MET A 1 13.66 7.76 7.95
N GLN A 2 14.68 7.98 7.11
CA GLN A 2 14.94 9.29 6.47
C GLN A 2 13.83 9.77 5.52
N ALA A 3 13.21 8.88 4.72
CA ALA A 3 12.15 9.26 3.78
C ALA A 3 10.92 9.89 4.47
N ARG A 4 10.59 9.46 5.70
CA ARG A 4 9.46 9.99 6.48
C ARG A 4 9.72 11.42 6.98
N ARG A 5 10.98 11.76 7.29
CA ARG A 5 11.38 13.14 7.64
C ARG A 5 11.35 14.06 6.42
N ILE A 6 11.72 13.57 5.25
CA ILE A 6 11.74 14.38 4.03
C ILE A 6 10.32 14.76 3.62
N ILE A 7 9.38 13.82 3.60
CA ILE A 7 7.98 14.11 3.22
C ILE A 7 7.30 15.03 4.25
N SER A 8 7.54 14.80 5.55
CA SER A 8 7.01 15.67 6.62
C SER A 8 7.55 17.10 6.52
N ASN A 9 8.84 17.26 6.21
CA ASN A 9 9.45 18.58 6.04
C ASN A 9 8.92 19.29 4.80
N SER A 10 8.74 18.57 3.67
CA SER A 10 8.20 19.16 2.44
C SER A 10 6.78 19.69 2.62
N ILE A 11 5.92 18.94 3.31
CA ILE A 11 4.55 19.37 3.61
C ILE A 11 4.55 20.59 4.54
N ALA A 12 5.41 20.59 5.57
CA ALA A 12 5.54 21.72 6.47
C ALA A 12 6.04 22.98 5.75
N THR A 13 7.02 22.86 4.84
CA THR A 13 7.51 24.00 4.06
C THR A 13 6.47 24.56 3.10
N ILE A 14 5.65 23.70 2.48
CA ILE A 14 4.58 24.14 1.58
C ILE A 14 3.51 24.90 2.38
N LEU A 15 3.09 24.38 3.54
CA LEU A 15 2.14 25.05 4.43
C LEU A 15 2.67 26.39 4.96
N ILE A 16 3.95 26.45 5.33
CA ILE A 16 4.60 27.69 5.77
C ILE A 16 4.64 28.72 4.64
N LEU A 17 4.96 28.29 3.41
CA LEU A 17 5.00 29.18 2.25
C LEU A 17 3.60 29.72 1.90
N GLU A 18 2.56 28.90 2.03
CA GLU A 18 1.17 29.30 1.78
C GLU A 18 0.65 30.26 2.85
N ILE A 19 0.94 30.01 4.13
CA ILE A 19 0.62 30.94 5.22
C ILE A 19 1.38 32.25 5.03
N ALA A 20 2.65 32.20 4.63
CA ALA A 20 3.44 33.38 4.33
C ALA A 20 2.84 34.18 3.18
N LEU A 21 2.45 33.54 2.07
CA LEU A 21 1.78 34.20 0.94
C LEU A 21 0.45 34.84 1.35
N ALA A 22 -0.37 34.15 2.14
CA ALA A 22 -1.61 34.71 2.66
C ALA A 22 -1.35 35.92 3.58
N LEU A 23 -0.36 35.85 4.47
CA LEU A 23 0.03 36.98 5.33
C LEU A 23 0.58 38.16 4.52
N THR A 24 1.35 37.89 3.46
CA THR A 24 1.92 38.93 2.59
C THR A 24 0.81 39.67 1.83
N ALA A 25 -0.20 38.92 1.36
CA ALA A 25 -1.38 39.50 0.73
C ALA A 25 -2.17 40.36 1.72
N ILE A 26 -2.39 39.88 2.95
CA ILE A 26 -3.08 40.64 4.01
C ILE A 26 -2.31 41.93 4.36
N THR A 27 -0.98 41.87 4.48
CA THR A 27 -0.14 43.04 4.78
C THR A 27 -0.11 44.05 3.65
N MET A 28 -0.10 43.62 2.38
CA MET A 28 -0.24 44.52 1.24
C MET A 28 -1.59 45.24 1.25
N VAL A 29 -2.69 44.53 1.57
CA VAL A 29 -4.01 45.15 1.70
C VAL A 29 -4.04 46.17 2.81
N THR A 30 -3.56 45.81 4.00
CA THR A 30 -3.56 46.73 5.15
C THR A 30 -2.70 47.96 4.91
N ARG A 31 -1.59 47.83 4.19
CA ARG A 31 -0.73 48.97 3.83
C ARG A 31 -1.34 49.86 2.75
N ALA A 32 -2.08 49.28 1.80
CA ALA A 32 -2.81 50.03 0.78
C ALA A 32 -4.03 50.78 1.36
N THR A 33 -4.54 50.36 2.52
CA THR A 33 -5.68 50.99 3.22
C THR A 33 -5.30 51.99 4.31
N ALA A 34 -4.01 52.28 4.52
CA ALA A 34 -3.60 53.26 5.53
C ALA A 34 -4.15 54.66 5.16
N PRO A 35 -5.02 55.25 6.00
CA PRO A 35 -5.68 56.51 5.67
C PRO A 35 -4.67 57.66 5.65
N HIS A 36 -4.75 58.49 4.61
CA HIS A 36 -4.14 59.80 4.61
C HIS A 36 -5.02 60.69 5.52
N GLU A 37 -4.44 61.13 6.63
CA GLU A 37 -5.08 61.88 7.71
C GLU A 37 -5.82 63.12 7.18
N SER A 38 -7.16 63.12 7.28
CA SER A 38 -8.00 64.30 7.09
C SER A 38 -9.34 64.13 7.81
N ASP A 39 -9.81 65.24 8.36
CA ASP A 39 -10.57 65.37 9.60
C ASP A 39 -12.12 65.26 9.47
N HIS A 40 -12.73 64.65 10.49
CA HIS A 40 -14.14 64.68 10.97
C HIS A 40 -15.32 63.99 10.21
N GLY A 41 -15.92 62.98 10.88
CA GLY A 41 -17.40 62.78 10.95
C GLY A 41 -17.93 61.32 10.87
N GLU A 42 -18.55 60.83 11.97
CA GLU A 42 -19.15 59.48 12.15
C GLU A 42 -20.25 59.07 11.15
N PRO A 43 -20.33 57.77 10.79
CA PRO A 43 -21.63 57.08 10.82
C PRO A 43 -21.62 55.58 11.19
N LYS A 44 -22.73 55.15 11.79
CA LYS A 44 -23.12 53.78 12.15
C LYS A 44 -23.65 52.98 10.94
N SER A 45 -23.07 51.81 10.64
CA SER A 45 -23.81 50.54 10.43
C SER A 45 -22.93 49.34 10.04
N GLU A 46 -23.34 48.17 10.56
CA GLU A 46 -23.28 46.84 9.94
C GLU A 46 -22.08 45.90 10.24
N THR A 47 -22.23 45.16 11.35
CA THR A 47 -21.30 44.15 11.88
C THR A 47 -21.90 42.73 11.74
N ILE A 48 -21.97 42.15 10.55
CA ILE A 48 -22.49 40.76 10.37
C ILE A 48 -21.46 39.80 9.71
N ALA A 49 -20.40 40.27 9.05
CA ALA A 49 -19.45 39.39 8.34
C ALA A 49 -18.39 38.68 9.22
N LEU A 50 -18.06 39.25 10.39
CA LEU A 50 -16.96 38.79 11.24
C LEU A 50 -17.18 37.45 11.99
N PRO A 51 -18.39 37.09 12.46
CA PRO A 51 -18.63 35.84 13.19
C PRO A 51 -18.43 34.59 12.31
N THR A 52 -18.81 34.68 11.04
CA THR A 52 -18.77 33.55 10.08
C THR A 52 -17.33 33.20 9.69
N ALA A 53 -16.49 34.22 9.47
CA ALA A 53 -15.07 34.05 9.24
C ALA A 53 -14.35 33.46 10.48
N LYS A 54 -14.70 33.90 11.70
CA LYS A 54 -14.12 33.34 12.93
C LYS A 54 -14.43 31.86 13.13
N ARG A 55 -15.63 31.39 12.76
CA ARG A 55 -15.99 29.96 12.86
C ARG A 55 -15.19 29.09 11.87
N ALA A 56 -15.13 29.49 10.61
CA ALA A 56 -14.41 28.72 9.58
C ALA A 56 -12.92 28.54 9.94
N ILE A 57 -12.30 29.56 10.54
CA ILE A 57 -10.89 29.49 10.89
C ILE A 57 -10.66 28.73 12.21
N ALA A 58 -11.57 28.82 13.19
CA ALA A 58 -11.50 27.99 14.40
C ALA A 58 -11.55 26.49 14.07
N GLU A 59 -12.34 26.12 13.05
CA GLU A 59 -12.47 24.74 12.58
C GLU A 59 -11.21 24.25 11.84
N LEU A 60 -10.60 25.10 11.00
CA LEU A 60 -9.28 24.87 10.41
C LEU A 60 -8.17 24.72 11.47
N THR A 61 -8.23 25.51 12.54
CA THR A 61 -7.24 25.50 13.63
C THR A 61 -7.30 24.22 14.48
N TRP A 62 -8.46 23.54 14.53
CA TRP A 62 -8.60 22.26 15.23
C TRP A 62 -7.86 21.10 14.54
N THR A 63 -7.52 21.24 13.26
CA THR A 63 -6.78 20.20 12.50
C THR A 63 -5.26 20.35 12.53
N ALA A 64 -4.72 21.42 13.15
CA ALA A 64 -3.29 21.60 13.33
C ALA A 64 -2.77 20.61 14.38
N SER A 65 -1.93 19.66 13.96
CA SER A 65 -1.57 18.47 14.75
C SER A 65 -0.61 18.70 15.90
N THR A 66 -0.13 19.94 16.12
CA THR A 66 0.78 20.26 17.23
C THR A 66 0.33 21.52 17.98
N SER A 67 0.42 21.49 19.31
CA SER A 67 0.05 22.59 20.19
C SER A 67 0.78 23.91 19.85
N ALA A 68 2.05 23.81 19.46
CA ALA A 68 2.86 24.97 19.07
C ALA A 68 2.41 25.62 17.74
N GLN A 69 1.96 24.84 16.76
CA GLN A 69 1.37 25.38 15.52
C GLN A 69 0.01 26.01 15.79
N ARG A 70 -0.77 25.39 16.68
CA ARG A 70 -2.08 25.88 17.09
C ARG A 70 -1.99 27.27 17.75
N GLU A 71 -1.05 27.47 18.68
CA GLU A 71 -0.83 28.78 19.30
C GLU A 71 -0.41 29.85 18.29
N ARG A 72 0.48 29.51 17.34
CA ARG A 72 0.92 30.47 16.30
C ARG A 72 -0.22 30.86 15.37
N ILE A 73 -1.07 29.90 14.99
CA ILE A 73 -2.25 30.15 14.16
C ILE A 73 -3.26 31.01 14.93
N LEU A 74 -3.54 30.71 16.20
CA LEU A 74 -4.44 31.49 17.04
C LEU A 74 -3.92 32.92 17.27
N ALA A 75 -2.61 33.09 17.50
CA ALA A 75 -2.01 34.41 17.65
C ALA A 75 -2.09 35.24 16.36
N ALA A 76 -1.83 34.63 15.20
CA ALA A 76 -1.97 35.29 13.91
C ALA A 76 -3.44 35.66 13.60
N LEU A 77 -4.38 34.79 13.96
CA LEU A 77 -5.81 35.04 13.83
C LEU A 77 -6.32 36.14 14.71
N ASP A 78 -5.86 36.18 15.96
CA ASP A 78 -6.22 37.24 16.88
C ASP A 78 -5.64 38.58 16.40
N GLN A 79 -4.43 38.58 15.84
CA GLN A 79 -3.82 39.76 15.22
C GLN A 79 -4.62 40.26 14.01
N VAL A 80 -5.06 39.37 13.11
CA VAL A 80 -5.93 39.73 11.98
C VAL A 80 -7.31 40.19 12.46
N GLY A 81 -7.87 39.53 13.48
CA GLY A 81 -9.15 39.91 14.07
C GLY A 81 -9.12 41.28 14.75
N ARG A 82 -7.99 41.64 15.39
CA ARG A 82 -7.77 42.99 15.93
C ARG A 82 -7.56 44.03 14.83
N ALA A 83 -6.83 43.69 13.76
CA ALA A 83 -6.64 44.57 12.61
C ALA A 83 -7.96 44.85 11.87
N SER A 84 -8.83 43.85 11.75
CA SER A 84 -10.14 43.98 11.09
C SER A 84 -11.22 44.65 11.95
N ARG A 85 -11.02 44.76 13.28
CA ARG A 85 -11.97 45.42 14.21
C ARG A 85 -11.76 46.92 14.34
N LYS A 86 -10.65 47.48 13.82
CA LYS A 86 -10.53 48.93 13.68
C LYS A 86 -11.53 49.36 12.60
N THR A 87 -12.60 49.99 13.06
CA THR A 87 -13.85 50.22 12.34
C THR A 87 -13.69 51.20 11.17
N PRO A 88 -14.48 51.02 10.10
CA PRO A 88 -14.44 51.81 8.86
C PRO A 88 -15.35 53.05 8.91
N GLU A 89 -15.51 53.71 10.06
CA GLU A 89 -16.47 54.82 10.19
C GLU A 89 -16.02 56.11 9.48
N GLU A 90 -14.80 56.22 8.92
CA GLU A 90 -14.32 57.48 8.30
C GLU A 90 -14.08 57.45 6.77
N VAL A 91 -14.33 56.34 6.06
CA VAL A 91 -13.96 56.21 4.61
C VAL A 91 -15.15 56.44 3.65
N SER A 92 -16.01 57.41 3.92
CA SER A 92 -17.23 57.73 3.14
C SER A 92 -17.05 58.87 2.10
N GLY A 93 -15.92 58.89 1.39
CA GLY A 93 -15.59 60.00 0.47
C GLY A 93 -15.29 59.59 -0.98
N ARG A 94 -16.27 59.12 -1.76
CA ARG A 94 -16.24 58.88 -3.24
C ARG A 94 -15.12 57.99 -3.84
N THR A 95 -13.98 57.79 -3.20
CA THR A 95 -12.88 56.90 -3.61
C THR A 95 -13.07 55.45 -3.11
N SER A 96 -13.97 55.23 -2.14
CA SER A 96 -14.32 53.93 -1.56
C SER A 96 -14.77 52.87 -2.59
N LYS A 97 -15.40 53.27 -3.72
CA LYS A 97 -15.82 52.32 -4.77
C LYS A 97 -14.66 51.53 -5.38
N ARG A 98 -13.45 52.11 -5.45
CA ARG A 98 -12.27 51.41 -5.99
C ARG A 98 -11.64 50.46 -4.98
N LEU A 99 -11.68 50.78 -3.68
CA LEU A 99 -11.15 49.91 -2.62
C LEU A 99 -12.01 48.66 -2.42
N GLY A 100 -13.33 48.76 -2.54
CA GLY A 100 -14.23 47.60 -2.44
C GLY A 100 -13.99 46.55 -3.54
N ALA A 101 -13.63 46.99 -4.75
CA ALA A 101 -13.35 46.08 -5.87
C ALA A 101 -12.11 45.20 -5.61
N TRP A 102 -11.06 45.75 -5.00
CA TRP A 102 -9.85 45.00 -4.66
C TRP A 102 -10.08 43.97 -3.56
N ALA A 103 -10.91 44.29 -2.56
CA ALA A 103 -11.25 43.33 -1.51
C ALA A 103 -11.96 42.08 -2.07
N ALA A 104 -12.87 42.26 -3.02
CA ALA A 104 -13.55 41.15 -3.69
C ALA A 104 -12.59 40.26 -4.47
N VAL A 105 -11.63 40.86 -5.20
CA VAL A 105 -10.61 40.11 -5.95
C VAL A 105 -9.75 39.27 -5.02
N ILE A 106 -9.32 39.83 -3.88
CA ILE A 106 -8.45 39.13 -2.93
C ILE A 106 -9.20 38.01 -2.22
N MET A 107 -10.46 38.23 -1.86
CA MET A 107 -11.31 37.14 -1.36
C MET A 107 -11.46 36.02 -2.38
N GLY A 108 -11.68 36.34 -3.65
CA GLY A 108 -11.71 35.34 -4.72
C GLY A 108 -10.42 34.53 -4.80
N LEU A 109 -9.27 35.20 -4.72
CA LEU A 109 -7.96 34.56 -4.79
C LEU A 109 -7.70 33.65 -3.57
N ILE A 110 -8.10 34.09 -2.36
CA ILE A 110 -8.00 33.27 -1.14
C ILE A 110 -8.86 32.02 -1.25
N VAL A 111 -10.10 32.14 -1.74
CA VAL A 111 -10.99 30.97 -1.93
C VAL A 111 -10.40 29.98 -2.93
N ILE A 112 -9.84 30.48 -4.05
CA ILE A 112 -9.16 29.63 -5.05
C ILE A 112 -7.96 28.92 -4.42
N ALA A 113 -7.13 29.65 -3.67
CA ALA A 113 -5.96 29.07 -3.00
C ALA A 113 -6.37 27.96 -2.01
N ILE A 114 -7.38 28.20 -1.17
CA ILE A 114 -7.92 27.19 -0.24
C ILE A 114 -8.43 25.96 -1.01
N THR A 115 -9.17 26.17 -2.10
CA THR A 115 -9.69 25.08 -2.92
C THR A 115 -8.57 24.21 -3.49
N VAL A 116 -7.51 24.83 -4.03
CA VAL A 116 -6.34 24.12 -4.57
C VAL A 116 -5.62 23.33 -3.47
N VAL A 117 -5.47 23.89 -2.27
CA VAL A 117 -4.83 23.22 -1.13
C VAL A 117 -5.62 22.01 -0.68
N VAL A 118 -6.95 22.15 -0.53
CA VAL A 118 -7.84 21.04 -0.14
C VAL A 118 -7.79 19.94 -1.21
N TRP A 119 -7.88 20.29 -2.49
CA TRP A 119 -7.78 19.34 -3.59
C TRP A 119 -6.44 18.59 -3.58
N ARG A 120 -5.33 19.32 -3.45
CA ARG A 120 -3.99 18.74 -3.41
C ARG A 120 -3.81 17.81 -2.21
N ARG A 121 -4.36 18.19 -1.05
CA ARG A 121 -4.32 17.37 0.16
C ARG A 121 -5.11 16.08 -0.02
N ILE A 122 -6.32 16.14 -0.58
CA ILE A 122 -7.14 14.95 -0.88
C ILE A 122 -6.39 14.03 -1.85
N ASN A 123 -5.80 14.58 -2.91
CA ASN A 123 -5.10 13.78 -3.90
C ASN A 123 -3.89 13.03 -3.32
N LEU A 124 -3.05 13.72 -2.53
CA LEU A 124 -1.86 13.13 -1.92
C LEU A 124 -2.19 12.19 -0.74
N GLN A 125 -3.22 12.49 0.05
CA GLN A 125 -3.54 11.71 1.25
C GLN A 125 -4.46 10.52 0.98
N LEU A 126 -5.28 10.56 -0.07
CA LEU A 126 -6.28 9.52 -0.36
C LEU A 126 -6.00 8.84 -1.70
N MET A 127 -5.96 9.59 -2.80
CA MET A 127 -5.92 8.99 -4.14
C MET A 127 -4.63 8.22 -4.40
N GLN A 128 -3.47 8.78 -4.03
CA GLN A 128 -2.19 8.11 -4.24
C GLN A 128 -2.05 6.81 -3.43
N PRO A 129 -2.39 6.75 -2.12
CA PRO A 129 -2.40 5.48 -1.38
C PRO A 129 -3.42 4.47 -1.92
N LEU A 130 -4.61 4.91 -2.33
CA LEU A 130 -5.63 4.03 -2.92
C LEU A 130 -5.13 3.39 -4.22
N ALA A 131 -4.48 4.17 -5.10
CA ALA A 131 -3.86 3.66 -6.31
C ALA A 131 -2.78 2.62 -5.98
N MET A 132 -1.93 2.87 -4.97
CA MET A 132 -0.91 1.92 -4.56
C MET A 132 -1.50 0.60 -4.05
N ILE A 133 -2.58 0.65 -3.26
CA ILE A 133 -3.28 -0.55 -2.79
C ILE A 133 -3.87 -1.31 -3.98
N SER A 134 -4.49 -0.60 -4.93
CA SER A 134 -5.03 -1.22 -6.14
C SER A 134 -3.94 -1.90 -6.97
N ASP A 135 -2.79 -1.26 -7.15
CA ASP A 135 -1.65 -1.82 -7.88
C ASP A 135 -1.10 -3.09 -7.21
N VAL A 136 -1.05 -3.10 -5.87
CA VAL A 136 -0.60 -4.28 -5.10
C VAL A 136 -1.58 -5.44 -5.25
N ILE A 137 -2.89 -5.17 -5.19
CA ILE A 137 -3.92 -6.19 -5.40
C ILE A 137 -3.82 -6.75 -6.82
N VAL A 138 -3.68 -5.89 -7.83
CA VAL A 138 -3.51 -6.31 -9.23
C VAL A 138 -2.22 -7.12 -9.40
N ALA A 139 -1.10 -6.71 -8.81
CA ALA A 139 0.14 -7.50 -8.87
C ALA A 139 -0.03 -8.90 -8.25
N ALA A 140 -0.73 -8.98 -7.11
CA ALA A 140 -1.00 -10.25 -6.45
C ALA A 140 -1.89 -11.17 -7.30
N THR A 141 -2.91 -10.64 -7.99
CA THR A 141 -3.73 -11.47 -8.90
C THR A 141 -2.97 -11.93 -10.14
N HIS A 142 -1.88 -11.26 -10.51
CA HIS A 142 -0.98 -11.66 -11.59
C HIS A 142 0.17 -12.56 -11.12
N GLY A 143 0.14 -13.07 -9.88
CA GLY A 143 1.11 -14.02 -9.37
C GLY A 143 2.37 -13.40 -8.76
N ASP A 144 2.38 -12.09 -8.49
CA ASP A 144 3.40 -11.43 -7.68
C ASP A 144 2.83 -11.03 -6.31
N PRO A 145 2.77 -11.97 -5.34
CA PRO A 145 2.26 -11.66 -4.01
C PRO A 145 3.33 -11.03 -3.11
N HIS A 146 4.56 -10.85 -3.60
CA HIS A 146 5.65 -10.29 -2.81
C HIS A 146 5.63 -8.76 -2.78
N ARG A 147 4.92 -8.13 -3.71
CA ARG A 147 4.72 -6.67 -3.71
C ARG A 147 3.90 -6.24 -2.49
N ARG A 148 4.41 -5.27 -1.73
CA ARG A 148 3.78 -4.79 -0.48
C ARG A 148 3.35 -3.33 -0.57
N CYS A 149 2.27 -3.02 0.13
CA CYS A 149 1.88 -1.65 0.41
C CYS A 149 2.90 -1.04 1.38
N THR A 150 3.58 0.05 1.01
CA THR A 150 4.48 0.75 1.94
C THR A 150 3.67 1.72 2.80
N THR A 151 3.89 1.70 4.12
CA THR A 151 3.15 2.46 5.15
C THR A 151 3.40 3.98 5.14
N GLY A 152 3.84 4.55 4.03
CA GLY A 152 3.94 5.99 3.83
C GLY A 152 2.57 6.69 3.73
N ALA A 153 1.47 5.93 3.62
CA ALA A 153 0.12 6.45 3.50
C ALA A 153 -0.36 7.21 4.74
N ALA A 154 -1.34 8.09 4.55
CA ALA A 154 -2.05 8.77 5.64
C ALA A 154 -2.56 7.75 6.67
N HIS A 155 -2.57 8.15 7.94
CA HIS A 155 -2.77 7.27 9.10
C HIS A 155 -4.09 6.49 9.02
N THR A 156 -5.09 7.07 8.35
CA THR A 156 -6.41 6.48 8.09
C THR A 156 -6.35 5.28 7.14
N LEU A 157 -5.43 5.28 6.16
CA LEU A 157 -5.28 4.18 5.19
C LEU A 157 -4.16 3.20 5.58
N ALA A 158 -3.31 3.55 6.54
CA ALA A 158 -2.26 2.65 7.05
C ALA A 158 -2.85 1.31 7.52
N GLY A 159 -3.94 1.35 8.30
CA GLY A 159 -4.60 0.12 8.78
C GLY A 159 -5.20 -0.74 7.65
N LEU A 160 -5.64 -0.13 6.54
CA LEU A 160 -6.10 -0.87 5.37
C LEU A 160 -4.93 -1.54 4.63
N ALA A 161 -3.84 -0.79 4.42
CA ALA A 161 -2.62 -1.31 3.81
C ALA A 161 -2.04 -2.49 4.61
N ASP A 162 -2.04 -2.41 5.94
CA ASP A 162 -1.57 -3.49 6.81
C ASP A 162 -2.46 -4.73 6.69
N ARG A 163 -3.80 -4.57 6.66
CA ARG A 163 -4.73 -5.68 6.45
C ARG A 163 -4.58 -6.33 5.08
N VAL A 164 -4.32 -5.54 4.03
CA VAL A 164 -4.03 -6.08 2.70
C VAL A 164 -2.73 -6.88 2.71
N ASN A 165 -1.66 -6.35 3.33
CA ASN A 165 -0.41 -7.08 3.47
C ASN A 165 -0.59 -8.38 4.26
N GLU A 166 -1.39 -8.37 5.34
CA GLU A 166 -1.71 -9.57 6.11
C GLU A 166 -2.50 -10.60 5.28
N LEU A 167 -3.46 -10.14 4.47
CA LEU A 167 -4.20 -11.03 3.57
C LEU A 167 -3.27 -11.68 2.55
N LEU A 168 -2.34 -10.91 1.96
CA LEU A 168 -1.32 -11.44 1.05
C LEU A 168 -0.40 -12.46 1.75
N ASP A 169 -0.07 -12.26 3.02
CA ASP A 169 0.70 -13.23 3.82
C ASP A 169 -0.05 -14.54 4.06
N ARG A 170 -1.38 -14.51 4.11
CA ARG A 170 -2.21 -15.72 4.25
C ARG A 170 -2.37 -16.47 2.93
N ILE A 171 -2.52 -15.74 1.83
CA ILE A 171 -2.69 -16.31 0.49
C ILE A 171 -1.37 -16.84 -0.05
N THR A 172 -0.25 -16.22 0.33
CA THR A 172 1.09 -16.73 0.02
C THR A 172 1.44 -17.73 1.10
N PRO A 173 1.26 -19.05 0.89
CA PRO A 173 1.75 -20.01 1.87
C PRO A 173 3.23 -19.70 2.08
N ARG A 174 3.60 -19.28 3.30
CA ARG A 174 4.99 -19.11 3.69
C ARG A 174 5.72 -20.35 3.16
N GLU A 175 6.71 -20.15 2.30
CA GLU A 175 7.41 -21.23 1.62
C GLU A 175 8.49 -21.97 2.45
N PRO A 176 8.51 -22.06 3.81
CA PRO A 176 9.40 -23.01 4.47
C PRO A 176 9.16 -24.46 4.06
N ARG A 177 7.90 -24.85 3.75
CA ARG A 177 7.57 -26.25 3.41
C ARG A 177 7.98 -26.68 2.01
N ARG A 178 8.06 -25.76 1.03
CA ARG A 178 8.52 -26.13 -0.33
C ARG A 178 10.02 -26.38 -0.38
N ASN A 179 10.81 -25.65 0.40
CA ASN A 179 12.25 -25.92 0.50
C ASN A 179 12.53 -27.20 1.27
N LEU A 180 11.80 -27.49 2.35
CA LEU A 180 11.89 -28.79 3.03
C LEU A 180 11.45 -29.93 2.10
N ALA A 181 10.32 -29.83 1.43
CA ALA A 181 9.89 -30.86 0.47
C ALA A 181 10.85 -31.04 -0.71
N ARG A 182 11.53 -29.99 -1.16
CA ARG A 182 12.58 -30.10 -2.20
C ARG A 182 13.86 -30.73 -1.67
N LEU A 183 14.29 -30.37 -0.46
CA LEU A 183 15.47 -30.94 0.19
C LEU A 183 15.23 -32.41 0.53
N ASP A 184 14.07 -32.72 1.12
CA ASP A 184 13.62 -34.09 1.42
C ASP A 184 13.52 -34.91 0.13
N ARG A 185 12.96 -34.34 -0.95
CA ARG A 185 12.93 -35.01 -2.26
C ARG A 185 14.33 -35.28 -2.80
N ALA A 186 15.25 -34.32 -2.72
CA ALA A 186 16.62 -34.51 -3.18
C ALA A 186 17.36 -35.59 -2.36
N LEU A 187 17.14 -35.62 -1.04
CA LEU A 187 17.71 -36.64 -0.16
C LEU A 187 17.10 -38.02 -0.42
N LEU A 188 15.78 -38.11 -0.60
CA LEU A 188 15.09 -39.35 -0.95
C LEU A 188 15.53 -39.89 -2.32
N LEU A 189 15.70 -39.01 -3.32
CA LEU A 189 16.23 -39.40 -4.63
C LEU A 189 17.67 -39.91 -4.50
N ASN A 190 18.52 -39.21 -3.75
CA ASN A 190 19.89 -39.65 -3.50
C ASN A 190 19.96 -40.98 -2.73
N GLN A 191 19.05 -41.20 -1.78
CA GLN A 191 18.97 -42.48 -1.07
C GLN A 191 18.46 -43.60 -1.97
N LEU A 192 17.49 -43.31 -2.84
CA LEU A 192 16.98 -44.25 -3.83
C LEU A 192 18.06 -44.65 -4.86
N ASP A 193 18.92 -43.71 -5.26
CA ASP A 193 20.05 -43.95 -6.16
C ASP A 193 21.18 -44.76 -5.53
N GLN A 194 21.28 -44.81 -4.20
CA GLN A 194 22.26 -45.64 -3.49
C GLN A 194 21.83 -47.11 -3.36
N HIS A 195 20.56 -47.45 -3.64
CA HIS A 195 20.12 -48.83 -3.65
C HIS A 195 20.75 -49.60 -4.83
N PRO A 196 21.41 -50.75 -4.58
CA PRO A 196 22.14 -51.48 -5.62
C PRO A 196 21.22 -52.19 -6.62
N ASN A 197 20.00 -52.53 -6.20
CA ASN A 197 19.02 -53.22 -7.03
C ASN A 197 18.18 -52.21 -7.83
N PRO A 198 17.71 -52.57 -9.04
CA PRO A 198 16.75 -51.78 -9.79
C PRO A 198 15.47 -51.54 -9.00
N THR A 199 15.19 -50.27 -8.66
CA THR A 199 14.00 -49.88 -7.88
C THR A 199 13.18 -48.85 -8.65
N LEU A 200 11.88 -49.11 -8.75
CA LEU A 200 10.91 -48.33 -9.52
C LEU A 200 9.73 -47.95 -8.61
N ALA A 201 9.36 -46.67 -8.58
CA ALA A 201 8.11 -46.22 -8.00
C ALA A 201 7.07 -46.12 -9.11
N VAL A 202 6.00 -46.90 -9.02
CA VAL A 202 5.02 -47.09 -10.08
C VAL A 202 3.61 -46.76 -9.55
N THR A 203 2.83 -46.04 -10.35
CA THR A 203 1.43 -45.72 -10.05
C THR A 203 0.52 -46.93 -10.24
N VAL A 204 -0.74 -46.80 -9.81
CA VAL A 204 -1.80 -47.78 -10.13
C VAL A 204 -2.10 -47.95 -11.62
N SER A 205 -1.71 -47.01 -12.49
CA SER A 205 -1.82 -47.19 -13.94
C SER A 205 -0.65 -47.98 -14.54
N GLY A 206 0.35 -48.34 -13.71
CA GLY A 206 1.60 -48.94 -14.17
C GLY A 206 2.53 -47.93 -14.85
N GLU A 207 2.38 -46.63 -14.55
CA GLU A 207 3.28 -45.57 -15.00
C GLU A 207 4.43 -45.41 -14.00
N VAL A 208 5.66 -45.32 -14.50
CA VAL A 208 6.85 -45.13 -13.66
C VAL A 208 6.97 -43.65 -13.29
N VAL A 209 6.84 -43.34 -12.00
CA VAL A 209 6.98 -41.97 -11.48
C VAL A 209 8.44 -41.65 -11.20
N VAL A 210 9.17 -42.61 -10.61
CA VAL A 210 10.57 -42.47 -10.22
C VAL A 210 11.28 -43.81 -10.42
N ALA A 211 12.54 -43.76 -10.82
CA ALA A 211 13.42 -44.92 -10.93
C ALA A 211 14.80 -44.54 -10.43
N ASN A 212 15.49 -45.43 -9.71
CA ASN A 212 16.91 -45.23 -9.45
C ASN A 212 17.75 -45.45 -10.72
N GLN A 213 19.03 -45.13 -10.66
CA GLN A 213 19.94 -45.31 -11.80
C GLN A 213 19.98 -46.75 -12.33
N ALA A 214 19.91 -47.77 -11.46
CA ALA A 214 19.86 -49.17 -11.87
C ALA A 214 18.55 -49.51 -12.60
N GLY A 215 17.41 -49.01 -12.11
CA GLY A 215 16.09 -49.11 -12.73
C GLY A 215 16.03 -48.44 -14.10
N LEU A 216 16.59 -47.23 -14.24
CA LEU A 216 16.66 -46.54 -15.53
C LEU A 216 17.44 -47.35 -16.57
N ARG A 217 18.62 -47.88 -16.19
CA ARG A 217 19.42 -48.75 -17.08
C ARG A 217 18.70 -50.03 -17.47
N LEU A 218 17.86 -50.57 -16.60
CA LEU A 218 17.03 -51.74 -16.90
C LEU A 218 15.93 -51.38 -17.90
N LEU A 219 15.27 -50.23 -17.73
CA LEU A 219 14.21 -49.74 -18.63
C LEU A 219 14.72 -49.41 -20.04
N GLU A 220 15.98 -49.02 -20.18
CA GLU A 220 16.63 -48.78 -21.48
C GLU A 220 16.91 -50.07 -22.28
N ARG A 221 16.93 -51.23 -21.61
CA ARG A 221 17.16 -52.53 -22.25
C ARG A 221 15.83 -53.15 -22.72
N ASP A 222 15.92 -54.08 -23.66
CA ASP A 222 14.74 -54.83 -24.14
C ASP A 222 14.05 -55.61 -23.02
N GLU A 223 14.83 -56.08 -22.03
CA GLU A 223 14.33 -56.71 -20.80
C GLU A 223 13.39 -55.80 -19.99
N GLY A 224 13.61 -54.48 -20.04
CA GLY A 224 12.81 -53.49 -19.32
C GLY A 224 11.34 -53.50 -19.73
N ARG A 225 11.03 -53.76 -21.02
CA ARG A 225 9.65 -53.85 -21.50
C ARG A 225 8.93 -55.06 -20.90
N ALA A 226 9.59 -56.21 -20.87
CA ALA A 226 9.04 -57.43 -20.28
C ALA A 226 8.76 -57.26 -18.78
N TRP A 227 9.63 -56.54 -18.06
CA TRP A 227 9.38 -56.17 -16.66
C TRP A 227 8.20 -55.21 -16.50
N MET A 228 8.08 -54.19 -17.36
CA MET A 228 6.96 -53.24 -17.30
C MET A 228 5.60 -53.90 -17.55
N ASP A 229 5.52 -54.86 -18.47
CA ASP A 229 4.28 -55.61 -18.72
C ASP A 229 3.90 -56.49 -17.52
N LYS A 230 4.89 -57.12 -16.87
CA LYS A 230 4.68 -57.86 -15.60
C LYS A 230 4.19 -56.94 -14.47
N ILE A 231 4.81 -55.77 -14.31
CA ILE A 231 4.42 -54.79 -13.29
C ILE A 231 2.99 -54.30 -13.52
N ARG A 232 2.63 -53.95 -14.76
CA ARG A 232 1.24 -53.57 -15.11
C ARG A 232 0.25 -54.68 -14.81
N GLY A 233 0.61 -55.92 -15.15
CA GLY A 233 -0.22 -57.10 -14.85
C GLY A 233 -0.46 -57.28 -13.35
N TYR A 234 0.57 -57.10 -12.52
CA TYR A 234 0.46 -57.17 -11.07
C TYR A 234 -0.42 -56.06 -10.49
N VAL A 235 -0.18 -54.82 -10.91
CA VAL A 235 -0.92 -53.65 -10.42
C VAL A 235 -2.41 -53.72 -10.81
N ALA A 236 -2.73 -54.26 -12.00
CA ALA A 236 -4.11 -54.40 -12.46
C ALA A 236 -4.83 -55.65 -11.93
N GLY A 237 -4.09 -56.73 -11.64
CA GLY A 237 -4.65 -58.07 -11.39
C GLY A 237 -4.52 -58.59 -9.95
N GLY A 238 -3.83 -57.89 -9.06
CA GLY A 238 -3.52 -58.41 -7.72
C GLY A 238 -2.41 -59.47 -7.73
N PRO A 239 -2.08 -60.06 -6.57
CA PRO A 239 -0.83 -60.79 -6.36
C PRO A 239 -0.81 -62.12 -7.11
N ASN A 240 -0.36 -62.07 -8.36
CA ASN A 240 0.24 -63.22 -9.04
C ASN A 240 1.70 -63.32 -8.58
N ASP A 241 2.18 -64.54 -8.40
CA ASP A 241 3.53 -64.85 -7.94
C ASP A 241 4.57 -64.11 -8.79
N LEU A 242 5.19 -63.07 -8.22
CA LEU A 242 6.25 -62.30 -8.88
C LEU A 242 7.60 -62.83 -8.40
N GLU A 243 7.99 -64.00 -8.89
CA GLU A 243 9.36 -64.50 -8.67
C GLU A 243 10.38 -63.42 -9.05
N GLY A 244 11.20 -63.03 -8.07
CA GLY A 244 12.25 -62.03 -8.23
C GLY A 244 11.80 -60.57 -8.17
N MET A 245 10.59 -60.24 -7.69
CA MET A 245 10.22 -58.85 -7.35
C MET A 245 9.76 -58.72 -5.90
N SER A 246 10.29 -57.70 -5.22
CA SER A 246 9.76 -57.24 -3.93
C SER A 246 8.91 -56.00 -4.19
N VAL A 247 7.65 -56.05 -3.75
CA VAL A 247 6.71 -54.94 -3.93
C VAL A 247 6.27 -54.42 -2.57
N VAL A 248 6.52 -53.14 -2.31
CA VAL A 248 6.13 -52.44 -1.08
C VAL A 248 5.15 -51.33 -1.43
N GLU A 249 3.98 -51.34 -0.81
CA GLU A 249 3.00 -50.25 -0.93
C GLU A 249 3.48 -49.02 -0.13
N VAL A 250 3.74 -47.91 -0.82
CA VAL A 250 4.26 -46.66 -0.21
C VAL A 250 3.12 -45.71 0.15
N SER A 251 2.10 -45.63 -0.71
CA SER A 251 0.90 -44.83 -0.49
C SER A 251 -0.32 -45.68 -0.81
N LYS A 252 -1.29 -45.71 0.12
CA LYS A 252 -2.48 -46.57 0.09
C LYS A 252 -3.16 -46.54 -1.28
N GLY A 253 -2.91 -47.56 -2.10
CA GLY A 253 -3.49 -47.76 -3.41
C GLY A 253 -3.13 -46.69 -4.45
N GLU A 254 -2.05 -45.93 -4.28
CA GLU A 254 -1.64 -44.91 -5.26
C GLU A 254 -0.23 -45.14 -5.79
N LEU A 255 0.67 -45.60 -4.93
CA LEU A 255 2.10 -45.71 -5.24
C LEU A 255 2.71 -46.99 -4.67
N TRP A 256 3.36 -47.73 -5.55
CA TRP A 256 4.02 -48.99 -5.24
C TRP A 256 5.51 -48.84 -5.54
N LEU A 257 6.36 -49.29 -4.62
CA LEU A 257 7.81 -49.41 -4.84
C LEU A 257 8.11 -50.85 -5.22
N VAL A 258 8.63 -51.04 -6.42
CA VAL A 258 8.98 -52.35 -7.00
C VAL A 258 10.49 -52.45 -7.08
N GLU A 259 11.06 -53.41 -6.38
CA GLU A 259 12.48 -53.77 -6.45
C GLU A 259 12.61 -55.07 -7.26
N ILE A 260 13.41 -55.03 -8.33
CA ILE A 260 13.59 -56.15 -9.27
C ILE A 260 14.93 -56.83 -8.94
N GLY A 261 14.92 -58.15 -8.80
CA GLY A 261 16.11 -58.95 -8.53
C GLY A 261 16.48 -59.10 -7.05
N ALA A 262 15.52 -58.91 -6.14
CA ALA A 262 15.69 -59.26 -4.74
C ALA A 262 15.73 -60.79 -4.57
N ASN A 263 16.93 -61.38 -4.66
CA ASN A 263 17.20 -62.78 -4.37
C ASN A 263 18.06 -62.91 -3.10
#